data_AF-A0A2Z6UCJ9-F1
#
_entry.id   AF-A0A2Z6UCJ9-F1
#
_cell.length_a   1.000
_cell.length_b   1.000
_cell.length_c   1.000
_cell.angle_alpha   90.00
_cell.angle_beta   90.00
_cell.angle_gamma   90.00
#
_symmetry.space_group_name_H-M   'P 1'
#
loop_
_entity.id
_entity.type
_entity.pdbx_description
1 polymer ?
#
loop_
_entity_poly.entity_id
_entity_poly.type
_entity_poly.pdbx_seq_one_letter_code
_entity_poly.pdbx_strand_id
1 'polypeptide(L)'
;MKKIIILCLVLFISGCSTKFVYKNIDWLAYWYLDDYIELNNEQKEVFDVKLNEWLAWHKQIELPKYIDHIAELSTDVFDQQLSLERIQYHQDKAQAHWKRLRARVVPDAVEMSPMLTDEQVTYLFAALEKRNLEREEEIQERNEQIPEKRAKKD
;
A
#
# COMPACT_ATOMS: atom_id res chain seq x y z
N MET A 1 -19.68 -10.57 30.52
CA MET A 1 -20.50 -9.93 29.45
C MET A 1 -19.69 -8.96 28.59
N LYS A 2 -19.07 -7.91 29.12
CA LYS A 2 -18.25 -6.94 28.35
C LYS A 2 -17.14 -7.57 27.48
N LYS A 3 -16.41 -8.56 28.00
CA LYS A 3 -15.35 -9.28 27.27
C LYS A 3 -15.88 -10.13 26.10
N ILE A 4 -17.08 -10.70 26.24
CA ILE A 4 -17.74 -11.48 25.19
C ILE A 4 -18.24 -10.55 24.09
N ILE A 5 -18.79 -9.39 24.46
CA ILE A 5 -19.20 -8.36 23.49
C ILE A 5 -17.99 -7.85 22.70
N ILE A 6 -16.86 -7.58 23.37
CA ILE A 6 -15.61 -7.14 22.71
C ILE A 6 -15.08 -8.25 21.79
N LEU A 7 -15.07 -9.52 22.23
CA LEU A 7 -14.63 -10.65 21.41
C LEU A 7 -15.53 -10.82 20.17
N CYS A 8 -16.85 -10.76 20.33
CA CYS A 8 -17.78 -10.79 19.22
C CYS A 8 -17.56 -9.60 18.27
N LEU A 9 -17.36 -8.39 18.80
CA LEU A 9 -17.11 -7.20 17.99
C LEU A 9 -15.83 -7.35 17.16
N VAL A 10 -14.75 -7.87 17.75
CA VAL A 10 -13.47 -8.13 17.06
C VAL A 10 -13.65 -9.18 15.96
N LEU A 11 -14.42 -10.24 16.21
CA LEU A 11 -14.73 -11.28 15.21
C LEU A 11 -15.65 -10.78 14.10
N PHE A 12 -16.56 -9.85 14.38
CA PHE A 12 -17.42 -9.23 13.37
C PHE A 12 -16.68 -8.18 12.52
N ILE A 13 -15.72 -7.47 13.10
CA ILE A 13 -14.91 -6.47 12.36
C ILE A 13 -13.88 -7.16 11.46
N SER A 14 -13.28 -8.27 11.89
CA SER A 14 -12.24 -8.97 11.13
C SER A 14 -12.76 -9.49 9.78
N GLY A 15 -13.97 -10.06 9.74
CA GLY A 15 -14.59 -10.59 8.50
C GLY A 15 -15.13 -9.53 7.52
N CYS A 16 -15.45 -8.31 7.99
CA CYS A 16 -15.99 -7.24 7.14
C CYS A 16 -14.94 -6.22 6.69
N SER A 17 -13.75 -6.24 7.32
CA SER A 17 -12.69 -5.26 7.11
C SER A 17 -12.26 -5.11 5.64
N THR A 18 -12.03 -6.21 4.92
CA THR A 18 -11.52 -6.15 3.54
C THR A 18 -12.53 -5.54 2.58
N LYS A 19 -13.81 -5.92 2.69
CA LYS A 19 -14.89 -5.36 1.86
C LYS A 19 -15.16 -3.90 2.22
N PHE A 20 -15.03 -3.54 3.49
CA PHE A 20 -15.14 -2.16 3.96
C PHE A 20 -14.01 -1.29 3.43
N VAL A 21 -12.75 -1.76 3.51
CA VAL A 21 -11.59 -1.03 2.98
C VAL A 21 -11.73 -0.83 1.47
N TYR A 22 -12.05 -1.87 0.70
CA TYR A 22 -12.23 -1.74 -0.75
C TYR A 22 -13.41 -0.86 -1.16
N LYS A 23 -14.43 -0.73 -0.30
CA LYS A 23 -15.57 0.17 -0.56
C LYS A 23 -15.20 1.65 -0.38
N ASN A 24 -14.22 1.96 0.46
CA ASN A 24 -13.80 3.32 0.80
C ASN A 24 -12.35 3.59 0.40
N ILE A 25 -11.84 2.85 -0.59
CA ILE A 25 -10.43 2.92 -1.02
C ILE A 25 -10.15 4.20 -1.80
N ASP A 26 -11.18 4.78 -2.40
CA ASP A 26 -11.19 6.11 -3.01
C ASP A 26 -10.86 7.19 -1.99
N TRP A 27 -11.58 7.21 -0.86
CA TRP A 27 -11.32 8.12 0.25
C TRP A 27 -9.90 7.93 0.82
N LEU A 28 -9.45 6.68 0.95
CA LEU A 28 -8.09 6.39 1.42
C LEU A 28 -7.02 6.89 0.45
N ALA A 29 -7.27 6.78 -0.86
CA ALA A 29 -6.36 7.28 -1.89
C ALA A 29 -6.24 8.80 -1.83
N TYR A 30 -7.33 9.52 -1.63
CA TYR A 30 -7.32 10.97 -1.40
C TYR A 30 -6.54 11.33 -0.14
N TRP A 31 -6.86 10.69 0.97
CA TRP A 31 -6.19 10.95 2.24
C TRP A 31 -4.67 10.75 2.15
N TYR A 32 -4.21 9.74 1.39
CA TYR A 32 -2.79 9.52 1.16
C TYR A 32 -2.19 10.52 0.15
N LEU A 33 -2.95 10.97 -0.84
CA LEU A 33 -2.49 11.95 -1.82
C LEU A 33 -2.31 13.33 -1.21
N ASP A 34 -3.18 13.72 -0.28
CA ASP A 34 -3.16 15.02 0.39
C ASP A 34 -1.85 15.27 1.18
N ASP A 35 -1.14 14.22 1.59
CA ASP A 35 0.19 14.33 2.21
C ASP A 35 1.27 14.87 1.24
N TYR A 36 0.99 14.86 -0.07
CA TYR A 36 1.92 15.24 -1.12
C TYR A 36 1.40 16.37 -2.03
N ILE A 37 0.11 16.39 -2.34
CA ILE A 37 -0.49 17.38 -3.24
C ILE A 37 -1.92 17.67 -2.79
N GLU A 38 -2.20 18.93 -2.42
CA GLU A 38 -3.58 19.38 -2.20
C GLU A 38 -4.23 19.74 -3.53
N LEU A 39 -5.09 18.85 -4.05
CA LEU A 39 -5.77 19.06 -5.33
C LEU A 39 -6.88 20.11 -5.24
N ASN A 40 -6.96 21.00 -6.23
CA ASN A 40 -8.10 21.89 -6.43
C ASN A 40 -9.30 21.14 -7.05
N ASN A 41 -10.46 21.80 -7.15
CA ASN A 41 -11.69 21.15 -7.63
C ASN A 41 -11.58 20.57 -9.05
N GLU A 42 -10.94 21.30 -9.97
CA GLU A 42 -10.77 20.85 -11.36
C GLU A 42 -9.83 19.63 -11.44
N GLN A 43 -8.73 19.65 -10.69
CA GLN A 43 -7.80 18.53 -10.62
C GLN A 43 -8.45 17.29 -9.98
N LYS A 44 -9.31 17.48 -8.98
CA LYS A 44 -10.08 16.40 -8.32
C LYS A 44 -11.02 15.70 -9.30
N GLU A 45 -11.74 16.46 -10.13
CA GLU A 45 -12.63 15.88 -11.14
C GLU A 45 -11.87 14.98 -12.13
N VAL A 46 -10.69 15.40 -12.58
CA VAL A 46 -9.83 14.57 -13.46
C VAL A 46 -9.27 13.35 -12.71
N PHE A 47 -8.81 13.55 -11.47
CA PHE A 47 -8.29 12.47 -10.64
C PHE A 47 -9.35 11.40 -10.34
N ASP A 48 -10.59 11.79 -10.05
CA ASP A 48 -11.70 10.87 -9.78
C ASP A 48 -11.97 9.91 -10.94
N VAL A 49 -11.94 10.43 -12.17
CA VAL A 49 -12.13 9.59 -13.37
C VAL A 49 -11.02 8.53 -13.44
N LYS A 50 -9.76 8.97 -13.35
CA LYS A 50 -8.60 8.05 -13.44
C LYS A 50 -8.57 7.07 -12.27
N LEU A 51 -8.85 7.51 -11.04
CA LEU A 51 -8.89 6.68 -9.86
C LEU A 51 -9.95 5.58 -9.99
N ASN A 52 -11.16 5.91 -10.46
CA ASN A 52 -12.21 4.93 -10.69
C ASN A 52 -11.79 3.87 -11.73
N GLU A 53 -11.12 4.27 -12.81
CA GLU A 53 -10.57 3.34 -13.79
C GLU A 53 -9.48 2.43 -13.20
N TRP A 54 -8.55 2.99 -12.41
CA TRP A 54 -7.50 2.22 -11.75
C TRP A 54 -8.07 1.22 -10.76
N LEU A 55 -9.06 1.62 -9.97
CA LEU A 55 -9.72 0.76 -8.99
C LEU A 55 -10.51 -0.36 -9.65
N ALA A 56 -11.24 -0.05 -10.73
CA ALA A 56 -11.95 -1.05 -11.53
C ALA A 56 -10.99 -2.08 -12.13
N TRP A 57 -9.90 -1.60 -12.76
CA TRP A 57 -8.85 -2.46 -13.30
C TRP A 57 -8.18 -3.29 -12.21
N HIS A 58 -7.81 -2.67 -11.09
CA HIS A 58 -7.15 -3.36 -9.99
C HIS A 58 -8.05 -4.47 -9.44
N LYS A 59 -9.33 -4.18 -9.21
CA LYS A 59 -10.31 -5.16 -8.71
C LYS A 59 -10.53 -6.33 -9.69
N GLN A 60 -10.63 -6.06 -10.99
CA GLN A 60 -10.97 -7.08 -11.98
C GLN A 60 -9.75 -7.89 -12.44
N ILE A 61 -8.57 -7.29 -12.49
CA ILE A 61 -7.38 -7.86 -13.14
C ILE A 61 -6.28 -8.18 -12.14
N GLU A 62 -5.96 -7.27 -11.22
CA GLU A 62 -4.75 -7.40 -10.39
C GLU A 62 -5.03 -8.10 -9.04
N LEU A 63 -6.18 -7.82 -8.43
CA LEU A 63 -6.62 -8.42 -7.16
C LEU A 63 -6.77 -9.96 -7.24
N PRO A 64 -7.33 -10.57 -8.30
CA PRO A 64 -7.34 -12.03 -8.41
C PRO A 64 -5.94 -12.63 -8.37
N LYS A 65 -4.95 -11.99 -9.01
CA LYS A 65 -3.56 -12.45 -8.98
C LYS A 65 -2.93 -12.34 -7.59
N TYR A 66 -3.33 -11.33 -6.80
CA TYR A 66 -2.87 -11.20 -5.41
C TYR A 66 -3.42 -12.35 -4.58
N ILE A 67 -4.70 -12.67 -4.76
CA ILE A 67 -5.36 -13.78 -4.07
C ILE A 67 -4.66 -15.10 -4.40
N ASP A 68 -4.40 -15.37 -5.69
CA ASP A 68 -3.71 -16.59 -6.12
C ASP A 68 -2.30 -16.69 -5.53
N HIS A 69 -1.55 -15.59 -5.54
CA HIS A 69 -0.19 -15.57 -5.00
C HIS A 69 -0.17 -15.73 -3.46
N ILE A 70 -1.10 -15.09 -2.75
CA ILE A 70 -1.23 -15.25 -1.29
C ILE A 70 -1.65 -16.68 -0.95
N ALA A 71 -2.54 -17.30 -1.74
CA ALA A 71 -2.93 -18.69 -1.56
C ALA A 71 -1.73 -19.63 -1.75
N GLU A 72 -0.93 -19.42 -2.80
CA GLU A 72 0.31 -20.18 -3.03
C GLU A 72 1.30 -20.02 -1.87
N LEU A 73 1.57 -18.78 -1.44
CA LEU A 73 2.45 -18.51 -0.30
C LEU A 73 1.93 -19.16 0.98
N SER A 74 0.62 -19.13 1.20
CA SER A 74 -0.03 -19.77 2.34
C SER A 74 0.20 -21.27 2.32
N THR A 75 0.02 -21.94 1.18
CA THR A 75 0.31 -23.37 1.02
C THR A 75 1.78 -23.68 1.32
N ASP A 76 2.71 -22.92 0.75
CA ASP A 76 4.14 -23.12 0.99
C ASP A 76 4.54 -22.97 2.46
N VAL A 77 3.91 -22.02 3.17
CA VAL A 77 4.09 -21.84 4.62
C VAL A 77 3.56 -23.06 5.39
N PHE A 78 2.35 -23.54 5.07
CA PHE A 78 1.73 -24.67 5.76
C PHE A 78 2.49 -25.98 5.53
N ASP A 79 2.99 -26.20 4.31
CA ASP A 79 3.72 -27.40 3.93
C ASP A 79 5.22 -27.33 4.31
N GLN A 80 5.65 -26.25 4.98
CA GLN A 80 7.04 -26.00 5.40
C GLN A 80 8.03 -26.00 4.23
N GLN A 81 7.62 -25.47 3.07
CA GLN A 81 8.40 -25.45 1.83
C GLN A 81 9.14 -24.12 1.58
N LEU A 82 9.36 -23.32 2.63
CA LEU A 82 10.04 -22.03 2.53
C LEU A 82 11.58 -22.17 2.46
N SER A 83 12.07 -22.72 1.34
CA SER A 83 13.49 -22.62 0.98
C SER A 83 13.85 -21.17 0.60
N LEU A 84 15.14 -20.84 0.59
CA LEU A 84 15.62 -19.52 0.13
C LEU A 84 15.14 -19.22 -1.30
N GLU A 85 15.15 -20.23 -2.16
CA GLU A 85 14.67 -20.12 -3.55
C GLU A 85 13.16 -19.83 -3.61
N ARG A 86 12.34 -20.49 -2.79
CA ARG A 86 10.89 -20.21 -2.73
C ARG A 86 10.61 -18.82 -2.16
N ILE A 87 11.38 -18.38 -1.17
CA ILE A 87 11.28 -17.01 -0.65
C ILE A 87 11.59 -16.00 -1.76
N GLN A 88 12.68 -16.19 -2.52
CA GLN A 88 13.02 -15.32 -3.65
C GLN A 88 11.91 -15.31 -4.71
N TYR A 89 11.37 -16.47 -5.05
CA TYR A 89 10.25 -16.59 -5.99
C TYR A 89 9.03 -15.75 -5.56
N HIS A 90 8.65 -15.80 -4.28
CA HIS A 90 7.55 -14.97 -3.76
C HIS A 90 7.89 -13.47 -3.77
N GLN A 91 9.13 -13.10 -3.47
CA GLN A 91 9.60 -11.72 -3.58
C GLN A 91 9.53 -11.20 -5.01
N ASP A 92 9.94 -12.01 -5.99
CA ASP A 92 9.89 -11.65 -7.41
C ASP A 92 8.44 -11.48 -7.88
N LYS A 93 7.53 -12.36 -7.47
CA LYS A 93 6.09 -12.20 -7.74
C LYS A 93 5.53 -10.94 -7.10
N ALA A 94 5.86 -10.65 -5.84
CA ALA A 94 5.50 -9.40 -5.17
C ALA A 94 6.00 -8.16 -5.94
N GLN A 95 7.25 -8.19 -6.42
CA GLN A 95 7.80 -7.12 -7.23
C GLN A 95 7.09 -6.99 -8.59
N ALA A 96 6.68 -8.10 -9.20
CA ALA A 96 5.93 -8.11 -10.45
C ALA A 96 4.53 -7.48 -10.30
N HIS A 97 3.84 -7.73 -9.18
CA HIS A 97 2.60 -7.05 -8.82
C HIS A 97 2.79 -5.53 -8.78
N TRP A 98 3.82 -5.07 -8.05
CA TRP A 98 4.16 -3.65 -7.97
C TRP A 98 4.49 -3.02 -9.33
N LYS A 99 5.27 -3.73 -10.16
CA LYS A 99 5.61 -3.28 -11.52
C LYS A 99 4.36 -3.10 -12.39
N ARG A 100 3.40 -4.02 -12.34
CA ARG A 100 2.14 -3.92 -13.09
C ARG A 100 1.27 -2.77 -12.62
N LEU A 101 1.14 -2.59 -11.30
CA LEU A 101 0.40 -1.45 -10.74
C LEU A 101 0.98 -0.13 -11.23
N ARG A 102 2.31 0.06 -11.12
CA ARG A 102 2.98 1.27 -11.63
C ARG A 102 2.81 1.45 -13.13
N ALA A 103 2.93 0.39 -13.92
CA ALA A 103 2.75 0.46 -15.36
C ALA A 103 1.33 0.90 -15.76
N ARG A 104 0.31 0.66 -14.91
CA ARG A 104 -1.05 1.13 -15.14
C ARG A 104 -1.26 2.58 -14.70
N VAL A 105 -0.74 2.97 -13.53
CA VAL A 105 -1.06 4.24 -12.87
C VAL A 105 -0.12 5.38 -13.30
N VAL A 106 1.18 5.12 -13.43
CA VAL A 106 2.19 6.15 -13.71
C VAL A 106 1.94 6.92 -15.01
N PRO A 107 1.56 6.29 -16.14
CA PRO A 107 1.31 7.04 -17.38
C PRO A 107 0.22 8.10 -17.21
N ASP A 108 -0.87 7.75 -16.55
CA ASP A 108 -1.98 8.67 -16.27
C ASP A 108 -1.52 9.79 -15.29
N ALA A 109 -0.72 9.47 -14.28
CA ALA A 109 -0.16 10.47 -13.37
C ALA A 109 0.78 11.46 -14.09
N VAL A 110 1.59 10.96 -15.05
CA VAL A 110 2.45 11.80 -15.88
C VAL A 110 1.61 12.71 -16.79
N GLU A 111 0.53 12.19 -17.37
CA GLU A 111 -0.42 12.96 -18.18
C GLU A 111 -1.08 14.10 -17.37
N MET A 112 -1.37 13.85 -16.09
CA MET A 112 -1.94 14.85 -15.17
C MET A 112 -0.91 15.85 -14.62
N SER A 113 0.38 15.52 -14.65
CA SER A 113 1.43 16.36 -14.04
C SER A 113 1.46 17.84 -14.49
N PRO A 114 1.13 18.20 -15.75
CA PRO A 114 1.09 19.61 -16.17
C PRO A 114 -0.06 20.41 -15.56
N MET A 115 -1.04 19.75 -14.94
CA MET A 115 -2.13 20.43 -14.24
C MET A 115 -1.69 21.01 -12.89
N LEU A 116 -0.53 20.60 -12.36
CA LEU A 116 -0.03 21.07 -11.08
C LEU A 116 0.47 22.51 -11.19
N THR A 117 0.19 23.31 -10.16
CA THR A 117 0.75 24.66 -10.02
C THR A 117 2.19 24.59 -9.54
N ASP A 118 2.97 25.65 -9.78
CA ASP A 118 4.35 25.76 -9.27
C ASP A 118 4.42 25.61 -7.73
N GLU A 119 3.40 26.09 -7.03
CA GLU A 119 3.26 25.93 -5.58
C GLU A 119 3.05 24.47 -5.19
N GLN A 120 2.14 23.76 -5.87
CA GLN A 120 1.91 22.33 -5.64
C GLN A 120 3.15 21.49 -5.95
N VAL A 121 3.89 21.82 -7.02
CA VAL A 121 5.15 21.15 -7.36
C VAL A 121 6.20 21.38 -6.27
N THR A 122 6.32 22.62 -5.77
CA THR A 122 7.24 22.94 -4.68
C THR A 122 6.88 22.18 -3.40
N TYR A 123 5.60 22.15 -3.03
CA TYR A 123 5.13 21.40 -1.88
C TYR A 123 5.37 19.89 -2.01
N LEU A 124 5.09 19.31 -3.18
CA LEU A 124 5.33 17.90 -3.48
C LEU A 124 6.79 17.50 -3.21
N PHE A 125 7.75 18.26 -3.73
CA PHE A 125 9.17 17.94 -3.54
C PHE A 125 9.62 18.12 -2.09
N ALA A 126 9.09 19.13 -1.38
CA ALA A 126 9.36 19.30 0.06
C ALA A 126 8.79 18.14 0.89
N ALA A 127 7.57 17.68 0.59
CA ALA A 127 6.95 16.53 1.25
C ALA A 127 7.75 15.24 1.00
N LEU A 128 8.21 15.02 -0.24
CA LEU A 128 9.07 13.89 -0.60
C LEU A 128 10.42 13.91 0.15
N GLU A 129 11.08 15.07 0.22
CA GLU A 129 12.34 15.22 0.95
C GLU A 129 12.16 14.90 2.44
N LYS A 130 11.12 15.48 3.06
CA LYS A 130 10.78 15.19 4.45
C LYS A 130 10.58 13.70 4.70
N ARG A 131 9.82 13.02 3.83
CA ARG A 131 9.55 11.58 3.97
C ARG A 131 10.79 10.71 3.76
N ASN A 132 11.73 11.15 2.92
CA ASN A 132 13.02 10.48 2.76
C ASN A 132 13.85 10.57 4.06
N LEU A 133 13.95 11.76 4.65
CA LEU A 133 14.66 11.97 5.92
C LEU A 133 14.05 11.13 7.06
N GLU A 134 12.73 11.18 7.24
CA GLU A 134 12.04 10.35 8.25
C GLU A 134 12.32 8.85 8.05
N ARG A 135 12.40 8.39 6.79
CA ARG A 135 12.68 6.98 6.49
C ARG A 135 14.13 6.62 6.80
N GLU A 136 15.08 7.51 6.56
CA GLU A 136 16.49 7.31 6.92
C GLU A 136 16.65 7.20 8.44
N GLU A 137 15.99 8.08 9.19
CA GLU A 137 15.96 8.04 10.67
C GLU A 137 15.34 6.73 11.18
N GLU A 138 14.17 6.32 10.67
CA GLU A 138 13.53 5.05 11.04
C GLU A 138 14.40 3.81 10.75
N ILE A 139 15.20 3.86 9.67
CA ILE A 139 16.15 2.80 9.32
C ILE A 139 17.32 2.80 10.32
N GLN A 140 17.86 3.97 10.64
CA GLN A 140 18.94 4.11 11.59
C GLN A 140 18.52 3.60 12.99
N GLU A 141 17.39 4.06 13.51
CA GLU A 141 16.86 3.60 14.80
C GLU A 141 16.66 2.09 14.83
N ARG A 142 16.12 1.51 13.74
CA ARG A 142 15.93 0.06 13.63
C ARG A 142 17.27 -0.66 13.68
N ASN A 143 18.29 -0.16 13.00
CA ASN A 143 19.63 -0.75 12.98
C ASN A 143 20.29 -0.70 14.36
N GLU A 144 20.11 0.40 15.10
CA GLU A 144 20.60 0.55 16.47
C GLU A 144 19.89 -0.37 17.48
N GLN A 145 18.61 -0.68 17.26
CA GLN A 145 17.82 -1.59 18.10
C GLN A 145 18.06 -3.08 17.85
N ILE A 146 18.58 -3.46 16.66
CA ILE A 146 18.80 -4.88 16.29
C ILE A 146 19.77 -5.61 17.24
N PRO A 147 20.93 -5.03 17.64
CA PRO A 147 21.83 -5.65 18.61
C PRO A 147 21.18 -5.90 19.98
N GLU A 148 20.45 -4.92 20.52
CA GLU A 148 19.79 -5.04 21.83
C GLU A 148 18.69 -6.11 21.84
N LYS A 149 17.92 -6.21 20.75
CA LYS A 149 16.84 -7.22 20.63
C LYS A 149 17.38 -8.64 20.48
N ARG A 150 18.59 -8.82 19.92
CA ARG A 150 19.28 -10.13 19.87
C ARG A 150 19.82 -10.51 21.25
N ALA A 151 20.43 -9.57 21.97
CA ALA A 151 20.98 -9.82 23.30
C ALA A 151 19.93 -10.13 24.40
N LYS A 152 18.66 -9.75 24.20
CA LYS A 152 17.54 -10.06 25.13
C LYS A 152 16.81 -11.37 24.79
N LYS A 153 17.17 -12.05 23.70
CA LYS A 153 16.51 -13.28 23.23
C LYS A 153 17.29 -14.56 23.59
N ASP A 154 18.52 -14.39 24.08
CA ASP A 154 19.37 -15.42 24.69
C ASP A 154 19.27 -15.38 26.22
#